data_AF-A0A9E0V190-F1
#
_entry.id   AF-A0A9E0V190-F1
#
_cell.length_a   1.000
_cell.length_b   1.000
_cell.length_c   1.000
_cell.angle_alpha   90.00
_cell.angle_beta   90.00
_cell.angle_gamma   90.00
#
_symmetry.space_group_name_H-M   'P 1'
#
loop_
_entity.id
_entity.type
_entity.pdbx_description
1 polymer ?
#
loop_
_entity_poly.entity_id
_entity_poly.type
_entity_poly.pdbx_seq_one_letter_code
_entity_poly.pdbx_strand_id
1 'polypeptide(L)'
;MRRSLPLLLFLYACGTGNGDLCTRFYTPYPDLIGDRPRTANNASLLDAMSAYRQGDYTTAVAGLTGVVDRDGTDRLARLYLASSLLGAGEPYKAEMHLDFLERVPGAPFKDQTEWYNALCWLCSGQAPRALEQCLMIAKRPAHTYKAEAQALAQALQGQ
;
A
#
# COMPACT_ATOMS: atom_id res chain seq x y z
N MET A 1 -36.76 -44.71 -1.98
CA MET A 1 -35.65 -43.88 -2.51
C MET A 1 -35.68 -42.52 -1.83
N ARG A 2 -34.75 -42.29 -0.91
CA ARG A 2 -34.69 -41.12 -0.02
C ARG A 2 -33.94 -40.01 -0.78
N ARG A 3 -34.64 -38.96 -1.20
CA ARG A 3 -34.00 -37.79 -1.85
C ARG A 3 -33.64 -36.78 -0.77
N SER A 4 -32.35 -36.73 -0.46
CA SER A 4 -31.72 -35.70 0.36
C SER A 4 -31.81 -34.36 -0.37
N LEU A 5 -32.41 -33.36 0.27
CA LEU A 5 -32.47 -31.98 -0.23
C LEU A 5 -31.26 -31.22 0.36
N PRO A 6 -30.31 -30.73 -0.44
CA PRO A 6 -29.20 -29.97 0.09
C PRO A 6 -29.66 -28.54 0.41
N LEU A 7 -29.45 -28.17 1.67
CA LEU A 7 -29.57 -26.83 2.23
C LEU A 7 -28.52 -25.91 1.58
N LEU A 8 -28.94 -25.07 0.63
CA LEU A 8 -28.12 -23.99 0.07
C LEU A 8 -28.21 -22.76 0.99
N LEU A 9 -27.30 -22.67 1.95
CA LEU A 9 -27.00 -21.45 2.69
C LEU A 9 -26.23 -20.49 1.77
N PHE A 10 -26.94 -19.57 1.13
CA PHE A 10 -26.35 -18.40 0.49
C PHE A 10 -25.88 -17.43 1.58
N LEU A 11 -24.62 -17.55 1.99
CA LEU A 11 -23.93 -16.48 2.72
C LEU A 11 -23.55 -15.39 1.72
N TYR A 12 -24.50 -14.49 1.44
CA TYR A 12 -24.22 -13.21 0.80
C TYR A 12 -23.52 -12.32 1.84
N ALA A 13 -22.22 -12.51 2.02
CA ALA A 13 -21.40 -11.55 2.72
C ALA A 13 -21.28 -10.31 1.83
N CYS A 14 -22.17 -9.32 2.04
CA CYS A 14 -21.99 -7.97 1.54
C CYS A 14 -20.72 -7.38 2.15
N GLY A 15 -19.59 -7.51 1.47
CA GLY A 15 -18.34 -6.83 1.78
C GLY A 15 -18.10 -5.67 0.80
N THR A 16 -19.07 -4.78 0.61
CA THR A 16 -19.03 -3.75 -0.45
C THR A 16 -18.53 -2.37 0.01
N GLY A 17 -18.12 -2.21 1.26
CA GLY A 17 -17.65 -0.90 1.78
C GLY A 17 -16.16 -0.64 1.55
N ASN A 18 -15.29 -1.53 2.05
CA ASN A 18 -13.86 -1.21 2.18
C ASN A 18 -13.04 -1.45 0.91
N GLY A 19 -13.41 -2.43 0.07
CA GLY A 19 -12.71 -2.67 -1.21
C GLY A 19 -12.87 -1.52 -2.20
N ASP A 20 -14.07 -0.91 -2.21
CA ASP A 20 -14.35 0.30 -3.00
C ASP A 20 -13.54 1.50 -2.49
N LEU A 21 -13.48 1.70 -1.17
CA LEU A 21 -12.65 2.75 -0.58
C LEU A 21 -11.16 2.52 -0.82
N CYS A 22 -10.65 1.29 -0.70
CA CYS A 22 -9.25 0.98 -1.00
C CYS A 22 -8.89 1.40 -2.42
N THR A 23 -9.69 0.98 -3.41
CA THR A 23 -9.47 1.32 -4.82
C THR A 23 -9.53 2.83 -5.06
N ARG A 24 -10.46 3.53 -4.40
CA ARG A 24 -10.65 4.97 -4.54
C ARG A 24 -9.52 5.81 -3.93
N PHE A 25 -8.99 5.38 -2.78
CA PHE A 25 -8.02 6.18 -2.01
C PHE A 25 -6.56 5.75 -2.25
N TYR A 26 -6.31 4.53 -2.72
CA TYR A 26 -4.97 4.14 -3.10
C TYR A 26 -4.51 4.93 -4.32
N THR A 27 -3.43 5.69 -4.13
CA THR A 27 -2.65 6.28 -5.21
C THR A 27 -1.21 5.79 -5.07
N PRO A 28 -0.60 5.23 -6.13
CA PRO A 28 0.80 4.83 -6.13
C PRO A 28 1.70 6.00 -5.72
N TYR A 29 2.77 5.71 -4.99
CA TYR A 29 3.77 6.70 -4.62
C TYR A 29 4.36 7.35 -5.88
N PRO A 30 4.50 8.70 -5.95
CA PRO A 30 5.02 9.35 -7.12
C PRO A 30 6.37 8.78 -7.56
N ASP A 31 6.54 8.60 -8.87
CA ASP A 31 7.83 8.20 -9.43
C ASP A 31 8.81 9.38 -9.35
N LEU A 32 9.85 9.24 -8.53
CA LEU A 32 10.90 10.22 -8.31
C LEU A 32 12.24 9.75 -8.91
N ILE A 33 12.27 8.57 -9.54
CA ILE A 33 13.52 7.89 -9.92
C ILE A 33 13.54 7.32 -11.33
N GLY A 34 12.39 7.18 -12.00
CA GLY A 34 12.27 6.61 -13.35
C GLY A 34 13.07 7.37 -14.41
N ASP A 35 13.28 8.66 -14.23
CA ASP A 35 14.04 9.52 -15.15
C ASP A 35 15.55 9.57 -14.86
N ARG A 36 16.04 8.81 -13.87
CA ARG A 36 17.49 8.78 -13.58
C ARG A 36 18.25 8.17 -14.76
N PRO A 37 19.46 8.68 -15.09
CA PRO A 37 20.31 8.05 -16.09
C PRO A 37 20.59 6.59 -15.74
N ARG A 38 20.45 5.71 -16.73
CA ARG A 38 20.74 4.28 -16.57
C ARG A 38 22.24 4.05 -16.47
N THR A 39 22.61 3.23 -15.49
CA THR A 39 23.98 2.76 -15.23
C THR A 39 23.95 1.25 -14.98
N ALA A 40 25.11 0.60 -14.94
CA ALA A 40 25.19 -0.80 -14.56
C ALA A 40 24.64 -1.08 -13.15
N ASN A 41 24.77 -0.12 -12.23
CA ASN A 41 24.41 -0.30 -10.82
C ASN A 41 22.91 -0.13 -10.55
N ASN A 42 22.19 0.66 -11.35
CA ASN A 42 20.76 0.93 -11.15
C ASN A 42 19.85 0.30 -12.22
N ALA A 43 20.41 -0.49 -13.15
CA ALA A 43 19.68 -1.13 -14.24
C ALA A 43 18.44 -1.90 -13.73
N SER A 44 18.62 -2.79 -12.76
CA SER A 44 17.51 -3.58 -12.20
C SER A 44 16.44 -2.73 -11.51
N LEU A 45 16.84 -1.65 -10.83
CA LEU A 45 15.90 -0.71 -10.22
C LEU A 45 15.07 -0.01 -11.30
N LEU A 46 15.70 0.51 -12.36
CA LEU A 46 15.01 1.20 -13.44
C LEU A 46 14.09 0.27 -14.23
N ASP A 47 14.46 -1.00 -14.40
CA ASP A 47 13.59 -1.99 -15.04
C ASP A 47 12.32 -2.24 -14.19
N ALA A 48 12.48 -2.39 -12.88
CA ALA A 48 11.34 -2.54 -11.97
C ALA A 48 10.46 -1.28 -11.92
N MET A 49 11.07 -0.09 -11.93
CA MET A 49 10.34 1.19 -11.95
C MET A 49 9.64 1.46 -13.28
N SER A 50 10.15 0.92 -14.39
CA SER A 50 9.44 0.95 -15.66
C SER A 50 8.11 0.19 -15.58
N ALA A 51 8.10 -0.99 -14.94
CA ALA A 51 6.87 -1.76 -14.69
C ALA A 51 5.94 -1.01 -13.72
N TYR A 52 6.49 -0.43 -12.65
CA TYR A 52 5.74 0.38 -11.69
C TYR A 52 4.96 1.51 -12.36
N ARG A 53 5.62 2.28 -13.23
CA ARG A 53 5.02 3.41 -13.96
C ARG A 53 3.92 2.97 -14.93
N GLN A 54 3.98 1.75 -15.42
CA GLN A 54 2.96 1.16 -16.30
C GLN A 54 1.78 0.56 -15.52
N GLY A 55 1.83 0.57 -14.18
CA GLY A 55 0.83 -0.09 -13.34
C GLY A 55 0.97 -1.61 -13.31
N ASP A 56 2.03 -2.19 -13.88
CA ASP A 56 2.34 -3.61 -13.76
C ASP A 56 2.99 -3.88 -12.40
N TYR A 57 2.18 -3.84 -11.36
CA TYR A 57 2.64 -3.97 -9.99
C TYR A 57 3.18 -5.37 -9.69
N THR A 58 2.67 -6.43 -10.34
CA THR A 58 3.20 -7.78 -10.16
C THR A 58 4.65 -7.88 -10.63
N THR A 59 4.97 -7.35 -11.81
CA THR A 59 6.36 -7.30 -12.30
C THR A 59 7.21 -6.35 -11.45
N ALA A 60 6.67 -5.20 -11.07
CA ALA A 60 7.37 -4.24 -10.23
C ALA A 60 7.76 -4.85 -8.87
N VAL A 61 6.84 -5.58 -8.22
CA VAL A 61 7.08 -6.30 -6.96
C VAL A 61 8.25 -7.28 -7.13
N ALA A 62 8.24 -8.12 -8.18
CA ALA A 62 9.32 -9.08 -8.40
C ALA A 62 10.68 -8.40 -8.57
N GLY A 63 10.74 -7.34 -9.37
CA GLY A 63 11.98 -6.58 -9.59
C GLY A 63 12.48 -5.84 -8.35
N LEU A 64 11.58 -5.14 -7.64
CA LEU A 64 11.90 -4.37 -6.45
C LEU A 64 12.30 -5.26 -5.26
N THR A 65 11.70 -6.45 -5.11
CA THR A 65 12.17 -7.45 -4.14
C THR A 65 13.63 -7.80 -4.40
N GLY A 66 14.02 -8.08 -5.66
CA GLY A 66 15.41 -8.35 -6.00
C GLY A 66 16.36 -7.16 -5.79
N VAL A 67 15.86 -5.93 -5.80
CA VAL A 67 16.65 -4.74 -5.42
C VAL A 67 16.85 -4.69 -3.91
N VAL A 68 15.77 -4.82 -3.13
CA VAL A 68 15.80 -4.76 -1.66
C VAL A 68 16.56 -5.94 -1.04
N ASP A 69 16.50 -7.13 -1.64
CA ASP A 69 17.24 -8.30 -1.16
C ASP A 69 18.76 -8.14 -1.37
N ARG A 70 19.16 -7.44 -2.44
CA ARG A 70 20.57 -7.14 -2.73
C ARG A 70 21.10 -6.03 -1.82
N ASP A 71 20.29 -5.00 -1.58
CA ASP A 71 20.59 -3.91 -0.66
C ASP A 71 19.41 -3.66 0.28
N GLY A 72 19.44 -4.33 1.44
CA GLY A 72 18.41 -4.20 2.46
C GLY A 72 18.30 -2.79 3.05
N THR A 73 19.27 -1.91 2.78
CA THR A 73 19.32 -0.52 3.26
C THR A 73 18.74 0.48 2.27
N ASP A 74 18.37 0.07 1.05
CA ASP A 74 17.68 0.95 0.09
C ASP A 74 16.22 1.17 0.51
N ARG A 75 16.03 2.22 1.31
CA ARG A 75 14.74 2.61 1.88
C ARG A 75 13.77 3.11 0.82
N LEU A 76 14.28 3.74 -0.26
CA LEU A 76 13.43 4.25 -1.32
C LEU A 76 12.90 3.10 -2.18
N ALA A 77 13.76 2.15 -2.56
CA ALA A 77 13.32 0.92 -3.23
C ALA A 77 12.32 0.15 -2.37
N ARG A 78 12.53 0.09 -1.05
CA ARG A 78 11.58 -0.53 -0.11
C ARG A 78 10.23 0.19 -0.05
N LEU A 79 10.20 1.52 -0.11
CA LEU A 79 8.95 2.28 -0.19
C LEU A 79 8.21 1.98 -1.50
N TYR A 80 8.90 1.96 -2.64
CA TYR A 80 8.30 1.56 -3.91
C TYR A 80 7.80 0.11 -3.89
N LEU A 81 8.52 -0.79 -3.22
CA LEU A 81 8.08 -2.18 -3.04
C LEU A 81 6.77 -2.24 -2.25
N ALA A 82 6.67 -1.54 -1.12
CA ALA A 82 5.43 -1.46 -0.36
C ALA A 82 4.27 -0.88 -1.19
N SER A 83 4.52 0.20 -1.92
CA SER A 83 3.52 0.81 -2.81
C SER A 83 3.07 -0.17 -3.90
N SER A 84 4.01 -0.90 -4.52
CA SER A 84 3.72 -1.90 -5.56
C SER A 84 2.93 -3.08 -4.99
N LEU A 85 3.31 -3.58 -3.80
CA LEU A 85 2.57 -4.64 -3.11
C LEU A 85 1.13 -4.23 -2.85
N LEU A 86 0.89 -2.97 -2.46
CA LEU A 86 -0.47 -2.46 -2.30
C LEU A 86 -1.24 -2.44 -3.64
N GLY A 87 -0.61 -1.94 -4.70
CA GLY A 87 -1.19 -1.91 -6.04
C GLY A 87 -1.46 -3.31 -6.62
N ALA A 88 -0.68 -4.31 -6.20
CA ALA A 88 -0.88 -5.71 -6.54
C ALA A 88 -1.94 -6.42 -5.67
N GLY A 89 -2.56 -5.71 -4.71
CA GLY A 89 -3.56 -6.29 -3.81
C GLY A 89 -2.97 -7.14 -2.69
N GLU A 90 -1.72 -6.90 -2.30
CA GLU A 90 -1.01 -7.62 -1.24
C GLU A 90 -0.72 -6.75 0.01
N PRO A 91 -1.76 -6.21 0.68
CA PRO A 91 -1.59 -5.21 1.74
C PRO A 91 -0.82 -5.71 2.97
N TYR A 92 -0.95 -6.99 3.32
CA TYR A 92 -0.20 -7.56 4.45
C TYR A 92 1.30 -7.60 4.20
N LYS A 93 1.72 -7.90 2.96
CA LYS A 93 3.15 -7.89 2.62
C LYS A 93 3.67 -6.45 2.56
N ALA A 94 2.86 -5.52 2.04
CA ALA A 94 3.21 -4.11 2.03
C ALA A 94 3.48 -3.58 3.45
N GLU A 95 2.58 -3.88 4.41
CA GLU A 95 2.73 -3.52 5.82
C GLU A 95 4.06 -4.00 6.42
N MET A 96 4.50 -5.23 6.12
CA MET A 96 5.80 -5.74 6.60
C MET A 96 7.00 -4.89 6.14
N HIS A 97 6.96 -4.33 4.92
CA HIS A 97 8.01 -3.45 4.42
C HIS A 97 7.93 -2.05 5.03
N LEU A 98 6.72 -1.56 5.32
CA LEU A 98 6.50 -0.27 5.99
C LEU A 98 6.91 -0.32 7.46
N ASP A 99 6.63 -1.41 8.17
CA ASP A 99 7.10 -1.68 9.54
C ASP A 99 8.63 -1.56 9.66
N PHE A 100 9.35 -2.02 8.64
CA PHE A 100 10.80 -1.85 8.60
C PHE A 100 11.17 -0.37 8.50
N LEU A 101 10.52 0.40 7.62
CA LEU A 101 10.79 1.83 7.44
C LEU A 101 10.49 2.65 8.71
N GLU A 102 9.43 2.32 9.45
CA GLU A 102 9.10 3.00 10.71
C GLU A 102 10.18 2.83 11.78
N ARG A 103 10.86 1.68 11.80
CA ARG A 103 11.87 1.34 12.82
C ARG A 103 13.26 1.92 12.51
N VAL A 104 13.45 2.51 11.32
CA VAL A 104 14.73 3.10 10.93
C VAL A 104 14.98 4.40 11.72
N PRO A 105 16.16 4.59 12.35
CA PRO A 105 16.51 5.83 13.01
C PRO A 105 16.37 7.06 12.08
N GLY A 106 15.73 8.11 12.59
CA GLY A 106 15.43 9.32 11.82
C GLY A 106 14.15 9.23 10.98
N ALA A 107 13.50 8.07 10.90
CA ALA A 107 12.23 7.84 10.22
C ALA A 107 12.14 8.51 8.83
N PRO A 108 13.09 8.23 7.90
CA PRO A 108 12.96 8.73 6.54
C PRO A 108 11.65 8.20 5.94
N PHE A 109 10.97 9.04 5.16
CA PHE A 109 9.65 8.73 4.61
C PHE A 109 8.55 8.53 5.67
N LYS A 110 8.65 9.20 6.84
CA LYS A 110 7.66 9.08 7.92
C LYS A 110 6.22 9.27 7.44
N ASP A 111 5.95 10.38 6.75
CA ASP A 111 4.59 10.70 6.28
C ASP A 111 4.06 9.66 5.28
N GLN A 112 4.92 9.20 4.37
CA GLN A 112 4.60 8.16 3.40
C GLN A 112 4.27 6.86 4.11
N THR A 113 5.12 6.46 5.06
CA THR A 113 4.96 5.21 5.79
C THR A 113 3.66 5.21 6.58
N GLU A 114 3.37 6.31 7.28
CA GLU A 114 2.13 6.49 8.03
C GLU A 114 0.88 6.47 7.15
N TRP A 115 0.93 7.08 5.96
CA TRP A 115 -0.18 7.07 5.00
C TRP A 115 -0.39 5.68 4.39
N TYR A 116 0.68 5.07 3.87
CA TYR A 116 0.57 3.75 3.24
C TYR A 116 0.22 2.66 4.26
N ASN A 117 0.56 2.79 5.55
CA ASN A 117 0.05 1.90 6.60
C ASN A 117 -1.47 2.05 6.79
N ALA A 118 -2.01 3.28 6.76
CA ALA A 118 -3.46 3.47 6.77
C ALA A 118 -4.14 2.76 5.58
N LEU A 119 -3.52 2.81 4.40
CA LEU A 119 -4.03 2.11 3.21
C LEU A 119 -3.85 0.58 3.31
N CYS A 120 -2.76 0.06 3.88
CA CYS A 120 -2.61 -1.37 4.19
C CYS A 120 -3.77 -1.84 5.08
N TRP A 121 -4.08 -1.11 6.14
CA TRP A 121 -5.18 -1.44 7.04
C TRP A 121 -6.53 -1.34 6.35
N LEU A 122 -6.77 -0.30 5.54
CA LEU A 122 -7.99 -0.18 4.76
C LEU A 122 -8.19 -1.38 3.81
N CYS A 123 -7.19 -1.65 2.98
CA CYS A 123 -7.24 -2.69 1.94
C CYS A 123 -7.24 -4.12 2.51
N SER A 124 -6.82 -4.31 3.77
CA SER A 124 -6.92 -5.57 4.50
C SER A 124 -8.16 -5.68 5.39
N GLY A 125 -9.12 -4.74 5.28
CA GLY A 125 -10.39 -4.76 6.00
C GLY A 125 -10.32 -4.29 7.47
N GLN A 126 -9.17 -3.79 7.92
CA GLN A 126 -8.92 -3.26 9.26
C GLN A 126 -9.36 -1.78 9.36
N ALA A 127 -10.60 -1.48 8.96
CA ALA A 127 -11.14 -0.11 8.90
C ALA A 127 -11.00 0.71 10.20
N PRO A 128 -11.19 0.14 11.41
CA PRO A 128 -10.98 0.89 12.65
C PRO A 128 -9.53 1.40 12.81
N ARG A 129 -8.53 0.59 12.46
CA ARG A 129 -7.12 0.97 12.51
C ARG A 129 -6.78 2.02 11.45
N ALA A 130 -7.30 1.83 10.23
CA ALA A 130 -7.16 2.82 9.17
C ALA A 130 -7.75 4.17 9.58
N LEU A 131 -8.94 4.18 10.19
CA LEU A 131 -9.59 5.39 10.69
C LEU A 131 -8.74 6.08 11.77
N GLU A 132 -8.28 5.34 12.78
CA GLU A 132 -7.45 5.89 13.85
C GLU A 132 -6.20 6.57 13.29
N GLN A 133 -5.50 5.90 12.38
CA GLN A 133 -4.32 6.44 11.70
C GLN A 133 -4.64 7.69 10.89
N CYS A 134 -5.74 7.68 10.14
CA CYS A 134 -6.17 8.83 9.35
C CYS A 134 -6.50 10.03 10.23
N LEU A 135 -7.16 9.82 11.38
CA LEU A 135 -7.43 10.89 12.35
C LEU A 135 -6.14 11.44 12.97
N MET A 136 -5.14 10.59 13.21
CA MET A 136 -3.81 11.01 13.69
C MET A 136 -3.06 11.84 12.63
N ILE A 137 -3.08 11.41 11.37
CA ILE A 137 -2.51 12.16 10.25
C ILE A 137 -3.22 13.52 10.08
N ALA A 138 -4.56 13.53 10.07
CA ALA A 138 -5.37 14.72 9.86
C ALA A 138 -5.12 15.86 10.87
N LYS A 139 -4.69 15.50 12.10
CA LYS A 139 -4.36 16.46 13.17
C LYS A 139 -3.01 17.13 13.01
N ARG A 140 -2.14 16.66 12.11
CA ARG A 140 -0.77 17.19 11.91
C ARG A 140 -0.73 18.14 10.70
N PRO A 141 -0.63 19.47 10.90
CA PRO A 141 -0.78 20.44 9.81
C PRO A 141 0.26 20.31 8.69
N ALA A 142 1.48 19.89 9.02
CA ALA A 142 2.59 19.76 8.08
C ALA A 142 2.70 18.37 7.42
N HIS A 143 1.79 17.45 7.74
CA HIS A 143 1.83 16.10 7.17
C HIS A 143 1.44 16.11 5.70
N THR A 144 2.26 15.51 4.85
CA THR A 144 2.11 15.48 3.40
C THR A 144 0.73 14.98 2.96
N TYR A 145 0.25 13.90 3.60
CA TYR A 145 -1.04 13.25 3.28
C TYR A 145 -2.22 13.71 4.15
N LYS A 146 -2.16 14.91 4.72
CA LYS A 146 -3.20 15.40 5.64
C LYS A 146 -4.59 15.41 4.99
N ALA A 147 -4.69 15.91 3.77
CA ALA A 147 -5.98 16.10 3.08
C ALA A 147 -6.60 14.75 2.71
N GLU A 148 -5.79 13.83 2.22
CA GLU A 148 -6.15 12.46 1.84
C GLU A 148 -6.64 11.69 3.07
N ALA A 149 -5.92 11.79 4.19
CA ALA A 149 -6.32 11.18 5.45
C ALA A 149 -7.63 11.76 6.00
N GLN A 150 -7.84 13.08 5.88
CA GLN A 150 -9.11 13.70 6.27
C GLN A 150 -10.29 13.16 5.43
N ALA A 151 -10.11 13.09 4.12
CA ALA A 151 -11.12 12.57 3.21
C ALA A 151 -11.42 11.08 3.47
N LEU A 152 -10.39 10.27 3.73
CA LEU A 152 -10.57 8.85 4.05
C LEU A 152 -11.25 8.66 5.41
N ALA A 153 -10.87 9.42 6.44
CA ALA A 153 -11.52 9.37 7.74
C ALA A 153 -13.03 9.70 7.63
N GLN A 154 -13.40 10.74 6.88
CA GLN A 154 -14.80 11.09 6.64
C GLN A 154 -15.55 9.97 5.91
N ALA A 155 -14.94 9.35 4.90
CA ALA A 155 -15.55 8.24 4.17
C ALA A 155 -15.77 7.02 5.07
N LEU A 156 -14.82 6.69 5.95
CA LEU A 156 -14.92 5.57 6.90
C LEU A 156 -15.96 5.80 8.00
N GLN A 157 -16.22 7.05 8.38
CA GLN A 157 -17.24 7.41 9.38
C GLN A 157 -18.66 7.51 8.80
N GLY A 158 -18.77 7.64 7.47
CA GLY A 158 -20.06 7.69 6.76
C GLY A 158 -20.58 6.32 6.32
N GLN A 159 -19.85 5.24 6.60
CA GLN A 159 -20.33 3.85 6.46
C GLN A 159 -21.24 3.47 7.64
#